data_AF-A0A8I2K7F1-F1
#
_entry.id   AF-A0A8I2K7F1-F1
#
_cell.length_a   1.000
_cell.length_b   1.000
_cell.length_c   1.000
_cell.angle_alpha   90.00
_cell.angle_beta   90.00
_cell.angle_gamma   90.00
#
_symmetry.space_group_name_H-M   'P 1'
#
loop_
_entity.id
_entity.type
_entity.pdbx_description
1 polymer ?
#
loop_
_entity_poly.entity_id
_entity_poly.type
_entity_poly.pdbx_seq_one_letter_code
_entity_poly.pdbx_strand_id
1 'polypeptide(L)'
;MKRSERIKQFSRRGFLGCIAGFLAAAGLEAAGQSVLDKPPEKGLYDPLTPEEEKVINASEMAKEIVKLPTQGFNCAESILLATLKYLKKPEDYVHAAAAFGGGMGHYDLCGLLTGGFMAFGVAAGTYHSDRKKMKAQARKMTKEYWKWWQSWAPIHCYQLRPKYDKPGYTNMTRRVAAKVEELIKECREKKAE
;
A
#
# COMPACT_ATOMS: atom_id res chain seq x y z
N MET A 1 -16.20 23.51 -46.69
CA MET A 1 -15.43 23.21 -45.45
C MET A 1 -13.94 23.35 -45.73
N LYS A 2 -13.35 24.51 -45.40
CA LYS A 2 -11.94 24.83 -45.69
C LYS A 2 -11.16 25.14 -44.40
N ARG A 3 -10.12 24.32 -44.21
CA ARG A 3 -8.74 24.60 -43.79
C ARG A 3 -8.34 26.07 -43.55
N SER A 4 -7.61 26.28 -42.44
CA SER A 4 -6.59 27.31 -42.17
C SER A 4 -7.03 28.69 -41.63
N GLU A 5 -6.25 29.13 -40.63
CA GLU A 5 -6.02 30.50 -40.13
C GLU A 5 -7.03 31.14 -39.16
N ARG A 6 -6.63 31.17 -37.87
CA ARG A 6 -6.42 32.46 -37.17
C ARG A 6 -5.60 32.28 -35.89
N ILE A 7 -4.30 32.58 -36.00
CA ILE A 7 -3.45 32.96 -34.86
C ILE A 7 -3.56 34.48 -34.72
N LYS A 8 -4.15 34.96 -33.62
CA LYS A 8 -3.99 36.29 -32.98
C LYS A 8 -4.62 36.13 -31.58
N GLN A 9 -4.09 36.54 -30.44
CA GLN A 9 -2.93 37.33 -30.04
C GLN A 9 -2.96 37.28 -28.50
N PHE A 10 -1.92 36.76 -27.85
CA PHE A 10 -1.84 36.72 -26.38
C PHE A 10 -1.69 38.16 -25.86
N SER A 11 -2.72 38.67 -25.19
CA SER A 11 -2.66 39.95 -24.48
C SER A 11 -2.11 39.73 -23.06
N ARG A 12 -1.00 40.41 -22.75
CA ARG A 12 -0.26 40.40 -21.48
C ARG A 12 -0.98 41.11 -20.32
N ARG A 13 -2.29 40.93 -20.17
CA ARG A 13 -3.07 41.51 -19.06
C ARG A 13 -4.03 40.49 -18.50
N GLY A 14 -3.53 39.71 -17.55
CA GLY A 14 -4.31 38.74 -16.78
C GLY A 14 -3.52 38.12 -15.62
N PHE A 15 -2.49 38.80 -15.11
CA PHE A 15 -1.59 38.28 -14.06
C PHE A 15 -1.87 38.85 -12.66
N LEU A 16 -2.99 39.55 -12.42
CA LEU A 16 -3.24 40.19 -11.12
C LEU A 16 -4.69 40.04 -10.66
N GLY A 17 -5.15 38.79 -10.48
CA GLY A 17 -6.53 38.54 -10.08
C GLY A 17 -6.85 37.17 -9.50
N CYS A 18 -5.94 36.53 -8.76
CA CYS A 18 -6.26 35.27 -8.05
C CYS A 18 -5.54 35.12 -6.68
N ILE A 19 -5.12 36.21 -6.02
CA ILE A 19 -4.46 36.10 -4.70
C ILE A 19 -5.47 36.13 -3.53
N ALA A 20 -6.72 36.57 -3.75
CA ALA A 20 -7.72 36.65 -2.67
C ALA A 20 -8.49 35.33 -2.40
N GLY A 21 -8.36 34.31 -3.26
CA GLY A 21 -9.05 33.02 -3.10
C GLY A 21 -8.27 31.94 -2.35
N PHE A 22 -6.98 32.16 -2.10
CA PHE A 22 -6.09 31.12 -1.54
C PHE A 22 -6.02 31.10 -0.01
N LEU A 23 -6.60 32.08 0.68
CA LEU A 23 -6.53 32.18 2.15
C LEU A 23 -7.72 31.55 2.89
N ALA A 24 -8.77 31.09 2.18
CA ALA A 24 -9.93 30.43 2.78
C ALA A 24 -9.90 28.90 2.70
N ALA A 25 -8.87 28.30 2.07
CA ALA A 25 -8.70 26.84 1.96
C ALA A 25 -7.52 26.31 2.80
N ALA A 26 -6.91 27.13 3.65
CA ALA A 26 -5.82 26.72 4.54
C ALA A 26 -6.30 26.12 5.88
N GLY A 27 -7.61 26.02 6.09
CA GLY A 27 -8.21 25.64 7.37
C GLY A 27 -8.85 24.27 7.45
N LEU A 28 -8.86 23.46 6.38
CA LEU A 28 -9.63 22.21 6.37
C LEU A 28 -9.04 21.18 5.40
N GLU A 29 -7.93 20.55 5.78
CA GLU A 29 -7.53 19.15 5.45
C GLU A 29 -6.06 18.92 5.82
N ALA A 30 -5.82 18.73 7.11
CA ALA A 30 -4.68 17.95 7.60
C ALA A 30 -5.22 16.89 8.56
N ALA A 31 -6.12 16.04 8.05
CA ALA A 31 -6.25 14.70 8.62
C ALA A 31 -4.88 14.02 8.42
N GLY A 32 -4.21 13.69 9.52
CA GLY A 32 -2.78 13.39 9.58
C GLY A 32 -2.32 12.39 8.51
N GLN A 33 -1.42 12.85 7.63
CA GLN A 33 -0.78 12.01 6.64
C GLN A 33 0.15 11.01 7.33
N SER A 34 0.02 9.71 7.04
CA SER A 34 0.88 8.68 7.65
C SER A 34 2.34 8.91 7.23
N VAL A 35 3.28 8.58 8.12
CA VAL A 35 4.71 8.55 7.77
C VAL A 35 4.95 7.59 6.58
N LEU A 36 4.12 6.56 6.44
CA LEU A 36 4.17 5.60 5.34
C LEU A 36 3.58 6.17 4.03
N ASP A 37 2.83 7.28 4.06
CA ASP A 37 2.20 7.85 2.85
C ASP A 37 3.13 8.75 2.05
N LYS A 38 4.20 9.28 2.66
CA LYS A 38 5.17 10.11 1.95
C LYS A 38 6.13 9.19 1.19
N PRO A 39 6.07 9.12 -0.16
CA PRO A 39 7.09 8.40 -0.92
C PRO A 39 8.45 9.04 -0.61
N PRO A 40 9.45 8.28 -0.14
CA PRO A 40 10.73 8.87 0.20
C PRO A 40 11.50 9.19 -1.09
N GLU A 41 12.64 9.87 -0.95
CA GLU A 41 13.69 9.87 -1.98
C GLU A 41 14.28 8.45 -2.24
N LYS A 42 13.77 7.43 -1.54
CA LYS A 42 14.28 6.07 -1.37
C LYS A 42 13.14 5.05 -1.57
N GLY A 43 13.46 3.82 -1.95
CA GLY A 43 12.49 2.75 -2.21
C GLY A 43 12.14 1.88 -1.00
N LEU A 44 11.21 0.93 -1.17
CA LEU A 44 10.74 0.04 -0.08
C LEU A 44 11.84 -0.74 0.65
N TYR A 45 12.93 -1.05 -0.03
CA TYR A 45 14.04 -1.87 0.49
C TYR A 45 15.13 -1.06 1.20
N ASP A 46 15.10 0.27 1.11
CA ASP A 46 16.14 1.10 1.70
C ASP A 46 16.05 1.12 3.24
N PRO A 47 17.12 1.52 3.97
CA PRO A 47 17.09 1.62 5.43
C PRO A 47 15.92 2.45 5.95
N LEU A 48 15.36 2.06 7.09
CA LEU A 48 14.27 2.79 7.75
C LEU A 48 14.77 4.12 8.32
N THR A 49 13.98 5.18 8.22
CA THR A 49 14.20 6.38 9.03
C THR A 49 13.78 6.12 10.49
N PRO A 50 14.26 6.92 11.47
CA PRO A 50 13.84 6.78 12.86
C PRO A 50 12.32 6.90 13.06
N GLU A 51 11.65 7.74 12.26
CA GLU A 51 10.21 7.93 12.29
C GLU A 51 9.47 6.72 11.74
N GLU A 52 9.94 6.18 10.60
CA GLU A 52 9.40 4.93 10.04
C GLU A 52 9.57 3.78 11.03
N GLU A 53 10.76 3.67 11.64
CA GLU A 53 11.06 2.60 12.58
C GLU A 53 10.15 2.65 13.81
N LYS A 54 9.86 3.85 14.34
CA LYS A 54 8.89 4.02 15.44
C LYS A 54 7.49 3.51 15.06
N VAL A 55 6.99 3.89 13.88
CA VAL A 55 5.66 3.48 13.39
C VAL A 55 5.61 1.97 13.11
N ILE A 56 6.62 1.46 12.42
CA ILE A 56 6.74 0.04 12.07
C ILE A 56 6.87 -0.84 13.33
N ASN A 57 7.62 -0.39 14.34
CA ASN A 57 7.73 -1.10 15.62
C ASN A 57 6.45 -1.04 16.46
N ALA A 58 5.48 -0.21 16.11
CA ALA A 58 4.15 -0.26 16.71
C ALA A 58 3.23 -1.29 16.03
N SER A 59 3.50 -1.67 14.77
CA SER A 59 2.69 -2.63 14.02
C SER A 59 2.87 -4.07 14.51
N GLU A 60 1.76 -4.76 14.73
CA GLU A 60 1.72 -6.18 15.07
C GLU A 60 2.13 -7.05 13.87
N MET A 61 1.60 -6.73 12.68
CA MET A 61 1.93 -7.44 11.45
C MET A 61 3.41 -7.30 11.09
N ALA A 62 4.01 -6.12 11.27
CA ALA A 62 5.43 -5.90 10.98
C ALA A 62 6.36 -6.67 11.93
N LYS A 63 5.97 -6.85 13.20
CA LYS A 63 6.69 -7.71 14.15
C LYS A 63 6.59 -9.18 13.78
N GLU A 64 5.46 -9.59 13.21
CA GLU A 64 5.22 -10.99 12.88
C GLU A 64 5.90 -11.40 11.57
N ILE A 65 5.76 -10.60 10.51
CA ILE A 65 6.19 -10.96 9.16
C ILE A 65 7.68 -11.30 9.07
N VAL A 66 8.54 -10.69 9.90
CA VAL A 66 9.99 -10.91 9.89
C VAL A 66 10.41 -12.32 10.32
N LYS A 67 9.53 -13.05 11.02
CA LYS A 67 9.79 -14.41 11.53
C LYS A 67 9.40 -15.51 10.54
N LEU A 68 8.60 -15.17 9.53
CA LEU A 68 7.96 -16.14 8.64
C LEU A 68 8.88 -16.70 7.54
N PRO A 69 9.81 -15.92 6.94
CA PRO A 69 10.72 -16.45 5.93
C PRO A 69 11.57 -17.61 6.43
N THR A 70 12.02 -17.58 7.70
CA THR A 70 12.80 -18.68 8.30
C THR A 70 11.97 -19.94 8.56
N GLN A 71 10.65 -19.86 8.44
CA GLN A 71 9.73 -20.99 8.55
C GLN A 71 9.35 -21.57 7.17
N GLY A 72 9.92 -21.05 6.08
CA GLY A 72 9.68 -21.53 4.72
C GLY A 72 8.54 -20.85 3.96
N PHE A 73 7.87 -19.86 4.56
CA PHE A 73 6.81 -19.11 3.89
C PHE A 73 7.38 -18.15 2.84
N ASN A 74 6.78 -18.15 1.65
CA ASN A 74 7.10 -17.20 0.59
C ASN A 74 6.59 -15.79 0.94
N CYS A 75 6.89 -14.80 0.09
CA CYS A 75 6.50 -13.41 0.30
C CYS A 75 4.98 -13.19 0.46
N ALA A 76 4.17 -13.84 -0.38
CA ALA A 76 2.71 -13.73 -0.35
C ALA A 76 2.11 -14.45 0.86
N GLU A 77 2.63 -15.65 1.17
CA GLU A 77 2.26 -16.40 2.37
C GLU A 77 2.59 -15.60 3.63
N SER A 78 3.77 -14.97 3.68
CA SER A 78 4.22 -14.21 4.84
C SER A 78 3.27 -13.05 5.17
N ILE A 79 2.90 -12.23 4.18
CA ILE A 79 1.99 -11.10 4.43
C ILE A 79 0.57 -11.59 4.76
N LEU A 80 0.08 -12.63 4.08
CA LEU A 80 -1.25 -13.18 4.36
C LEU A 80 -1.32 -13.80 5.76
N LEU A 81 -0.31 -14.58 6.16
CA LEU A 81 -0.27 -15.20 7.48
C LEU A 81 -0.17 -14.16 8.60
N ALA A 82 0.65 -13.11 8.42
CA ALA A 82 0.67 -11.98 9.35
C ALA A 82 -0.72 -11.33 9.48
N THR A 83 -1.45 -11.17 8.38
CA THR A 83 -2.84 -10.68 8.40
C THR A 83 -3.80 -11.64 9.10
N LEU A 84 -3.72 -12.95 8.82
CA LEU A 84 -4.61 -13.96 9.44
C LEU A 84 -4.45 -13.95 10.96
N LYS A 85 -3.20 -13.90 11.45
CA LYS A 85 -2.90 -13.78 12.88
C LYS A 85 -3.45 -12.48 13.48
N TYR A 86 -3.21 -11.35 12.82
CA TYR A 86 -3.72 -10.04 13.25
C TYR A 86 -5.25 -9.99 13.34
N LEU A 87 -5.95 -10.58 12.37
CA LEU A 87 -7.41 -10.65 12.32
C LEU A 87 -8.02 -11.82 13.11
N LYS A 88 -7.18 -12.63 13.78
CA LYS A 88 -7.57 -13.85 14.51
C LYS A 88 -8.40 -14.81 13.63
N LYS A 89 -7.89 -15.10 12.44
CA LYS A 89 -8.48 -16.02 11.46
C LYS A 89 -7.71 -17.35 11.39
N PRO A 90 -8.36 -18.43 10.91
CA PRO A 90 -7.68 -19.70 10.67
C PRO A 90 -6.43 -19.50 9.81
N GLU A 91 -5.29 -20.00 10.29
CA GLU A 91 -3.98 -19.82 9.65
C GLU A 91 -3.83 -20.69 8.39
N ASP A 92 -4.60 -21.76 8.27
CA ASP A 92 -4.67 -22.67 7.11
C ASP A 92 -5.08 -21.96 5.81
N TYR A 93 -5.76 -20.80 5.90
CA TYR A 93 -6.05 -19.95 4.75
C TYR A 93 -4.77 -19.43 4.07
N VAL A 94 -3.61 -19.48 4.73
CA VAL A 94 -2.32 -19.12 4.11
C VAL A 94 -2.00 -19.97 2.88
N HIS A 95 -2.49 -21.22 2.82
CA HIS A 95 -2.21 -22.13 1.70
C HIS A 95 -2.73 -21.60 0.36
N ALA A 96 -3.72 -20.70 0.37
CA ALA A 96 -4.18 -20.02 -0.85
C ALA A 96 -3.10 -19.13 -1.50
N ALA A 97 -2.06 -18.73 -0.76
CA ALA A 97 -0.95 -17.91 -1.23
C ALA A 97 0.29 -18.72 -1.68
N ALA A 98 0.30 -20.05 -1.51
CA ALA A 98 1.46 -20.89 -1.78
C ALA A 98 1.99 -20.77 -3.23
N ALA A 99 1.08 -20.58 -4.20
CA ALA A 99 1.43 -20.46 -5.62
C ALA A 99 1.91 -19.06 -6.04
N PHE A 100 2.00 -18.08 -5.13
CA PHE A 100 2.35 -16.69 -5.47
C PHE A 100 3.84 -16.37 -5.24
N GLY A 101 4.61 -17.31 -4.70
CA GLY A 101 6.06 -17.19 -4.56
C GLY A 101 6.78 -16.90 -5.89
N GLY A 102 7.83 -16.09 -5.85
CA GLY A 102 8.63 -15.76 -7.04
C GLY A 102 7.85 -15.07 -8.16
N GLY A 103 6.77 -14.35 -7.84
CA GLY A 103 5.87 -13.77 -8.84
C GLY A 103 5.14 -14.85 -9.64
N MET A 104 4.51 -15.78 -8.91
CA MET A 104 3.83 -16.97 -9.44
C MET A 104 4.75 -17.90 -10.24
N GLY A 105 6.03 -17.98 -9.87
CA GLY A 105 7.04 -18.74 -10.61
C GLY A 105 7.50 -18.09 -11.94
N HIS A 106 6.91 -16.96 -12.32
CA HIS A 106 7.19 -16.26 -13.59
C HIS A 106 7.93 -14.94 -13.39
N TYR A 107 8.36 -14.63 -12.16
CA TYR A 107 8.96 -13.36 -11.78
C TYR A 107 8.12 -12.12 -12.09
N ASP A 108 6.80 -12.32 -12.24
CA ASP A 108 5.82 -11.27 -12.47
C ASP A 108 5.47 -10.56 -11.14
N LEU A 109 4.23 -10.12 -10.91
CA LEU A 109 3.83 -9.32 -9.76
C LEU A 109 4.37 -9.85 -8.42
N CYS A 110 4.92 -8.94 -7.62
CA CYS A 110 5.52 -9.25 -6.32
C CYS A 110 4.54 -9.98 -5.40
N GLY A 111 5.04 -10.99 -4.67
CA GLY A 111 4.25 -11.75 -3.71
C GLY A 111 3.72 -10.90 -2.54
N LEU A 112 4.51 -9.92 -2.06
CA LEU A 112 4.04 -8.98 -1.02
C LEU A 112 2.87 -8.12 -1.52
N LEU A 113 2.93 -7.69 -2.78
CA LEU A 113 1.87 -6.89 -3.41
C LEU A 113 0.57 -7.70 -3.55
N THR A 114 0.67 -8.89 -4.13
CA THR A 114 -0.48 -9.77 -4.39
C THR A 114 -1.06 -10.38 -3.11
N GLY A 115 -0.21 -10.76 -2.15
CA GLY A 115 -0.63 -11.20 -0.82
C GLY A 115 -1.32 -10.10 -0.02
N GLY A 116 -0.93 -8.83 -0.20
CA GLY A 116 -1.67 -7.67 0.33
C GLY A 116 -3.11 -7.61 -0.19
N PHE A 117 -3.36 -7.93 -1.46
CA PHE A 117 -4.73 -7.98 -1.99
C PHE A 117 -5.57 -9.09 -1.33
N MET A 118 -4.96 -10.25 -1.06
CA MET A 118 -5.61 -11.31 -0.30
C MET A 118 -5.96 -10.85 1.12
N ALA A 119 -5.02 -10.19 1.79
CA ALA A 119 -5.21 -9.61 3.12
C ALA A 119 -6.41 -8.67 3.17
N PHE A 120 -6.57 -7.78 2.18
CA PHE A 120 -7.72 -6.89 2.09
C PHE A 120 -9.04 -7.62 1.85
N GLY A 121 -9.04 -8.70 1.08
CA GLY A 121 -10.22 -9.57 0.92
C GLY A 121 -10.65 -10.21 2.24
N VAL A 122 -9.69 -10.76 3.00
CA VAL A 122 -9.94 -11.35 4.33
C VAL A 122 -10.43 -10.29 5.31
N ALA A 123 -9.80 -9.11 5.34
CA ALA A 123 -10.20 -8.01 6.21
C ALA A 123 -11.62 -7.52 5.90
N ALA A 124 -11.91 -7.22 4.63
CA ALA A 124 -13.22 -6.76 4.22
C ALA A 124 -14.31 -7.80 4.52
N GLY A 125 -14.03 -9.10 4.29
CA GLY A 125 -14.95 -10.19 4.62
C GLY A 125 -15.14 -10.39 6.13
N THR A 126 -14.15 -10.00 6.94
CA THR A 126 -14.25 -10.00 8.40
C THR A 126 -15.17 -8.89 8.90
N TYR A 127 -15.13 -7.72 8.26
CA TYR A 127 -15.87 -6.55 8.73
C TYR A 127 -17.25 -6.40 8.09
N HIS A 128 -17.48 -6.90 6.88
CA HIS A 128 -18.72 -6.70 6.15
C HIS A 128 -19.32 -8.02 5.66
N SER A 129 -20.52 -8.36 6.13
CA SER A 129 -21.30 -9.52 5.68
C SER A 129 -21.95 -9.30 4.31
N ASP A 130 -22.36 -8.08 3.99
CA ASP A 130 -22.90 -7.73 2.68
C ASP A 130 -21.80 -7.80 1.59
N ARG A 131 -22.05 -8.59 0.54
CA ARG A 131 -21.04 -8.84 -0.51
C ARG A 131 -20.72 -7.59 -1.32
N LYS A 132 -21.67 -6.65 -1.49
CA LYS A 132 -21.42 -5.41 -2.24
C LYS A 132 -20.50 -4.48 -1.46
N LYS A 133 -20.79 -4.25 -0.17
CA LYS A 133 -19.96 -3.47 0.76
C LYS A 133 -18.57 -4.10 0.93
N MET A 134 -18.51 -5.42 1.13
CA MET A 134 -17.23 -6.14 1.24
C MET A 134 -16.36 -5.95 -0.01
N LYS A 135 -16.91 -6.18 -1.22
CA LYS A 135 -16.15 -5.98 -2.46
C LYS A 135 -15.74 -4.52 -2.66
N ALA A 136 -16.57 -3.56 -2.26
CA ALA A 136 -16.25 -2.15 -2.35
C ALA A 136 -15.05 -1.78 -1.46
N GLN A 137 -15.04 -2.25 -0.21
CA GLN A 137 -13.94 -1.98 0.73
C GLN A 137 -12.65 -2.69 0.33
N ALA A 138 -12.72 -3.96 -0.09
CA ALA A 138 -11.55 -4.67 -0.60
C ALA A 138 -10.92 -3.92 -1.79
N ARG A 139 -11.73 -3.48 -2.76
CA ARG A 139 -11.26 -2.72 -3.92
C ARG A 139 -10.67 -1.36 -3.54
N LYS A 140 -11.25 -0.69 -2.54
CA LYS A 140 -10.74 0.58 -2.04
C LYS A 140 -9.33 0.41 -1.47
N MET A 141 -9.14 -0.51 -0.52
CA MET A 141 -7.83 -0.81 0.07
C MET A 141 -6.82 -1.26 -1.00
N THR A 142 -7.23 -2.13 -1.94
CA THR A 142 -6.37 -2.54 -3.06
C THR A 142 -5.91 -1.35 -3.89
N LYS A 143 -6.79 -0.39 -4.21
CA LYS A 143 -6.45 0.80 -5.02
C LYS A 143 -5.47 1.71 -4.29
N GLU A 144 -5.71 1.96 -3.00
CA GLU A 144 -4.85 2.78 -2.15
C GLU A 144 -3.47 2.15 -1.99
N TYR A 145 -3.43 0.85 -1.72
CA TYR A 145 -2.20 0.08 -1.61
C TYR A 145 -1.42 -0.01 -2.93
N TRP A 146 -2.11 -0.19 -4.06
CA TRP A 146 -1.48 -0.19 -5.38
C TRP A 146 -0.81 1.15 -5.68
N LYS A 147 -1.53 2.26 -5.44
CA LYS A 147 -1.01 3.61 -5.63
C LYS A 147 0.20 3.86 -4.73
N TRP A 148 0.10 3.47 -3.45
CA TRP A 148 1.21 3.54 -2.51
C TRP A 148 2.40 2.72 -3.00
N TRP A 149 2.22 1.46 -3.38
CA TRP A 149 3.31 0.60 -3.83
C TRP A 149 4.06 1.22 -5.01
N GLN A 150 3.34 1.71 -6.02
CA GLN A 150 3.94 2.28 -7.22
C GLN A 150 4.76 3.53 -6.96
N SER A 151 4.49 4.28 -5.89
CA SER A 151 5.32 5.43 -5.53
C SER A 151 6.60 5.05 -4.77
N TRP A 152 6.73 3.79 -4.34
CA TRP A 152 7.88 3.31 -3.55
C TRP A 152 8.74 2.26 -4.26
N ALA A 153 8.17 1.49 -5.19
CA ALA A 153 8.84 0.34 -5.76
C ALA A 153 8.21 -0.14 -7.10
N PRO A 154 8.99 -0.79 -7.97
CA PRO A 154 8.44 -1.51 -9.11
C PRO A 154 7.52 -2.65 -8.66
N ILE A 155 6.57 -3.04 -9.53
CA ILE A 155 5.56 -4.06 -9.19
C ILE A 155 6.01 -5.49 -9.49
N HIS A 156 6.95 -5.69 -10.42
CA HIS A 156 7.38 -7.03 -10.83
C HIS A 156 8.54 -7.54 -9.97
N CYS A 157 8.46 -8.81 -9.58
CA CYS A 157 9.38 -9.48 -8.69
C CYS A 157 10.80 -9.51 -9.24
N TYR A 158 10.99 -9.67 -10.57
CA TYR A 158 12.33 -9.63 -11.18
C TYR A 158 13.06 -8.30 -10.95
N GLN A 159 12.33 -7.19 -10.82
CA GLN A 159 12.91 -5.87 -10.58
C GLN A 159 13.30 -5.67 -9.11
N LEU A 160 12.62 -6.36 -8.20
CA LEU A 160 12.81 -6.24 -6.76
C LEU A 160 13.83 -7.23 -6.21
N ARG A 161 13.87 -8.45 -6.76
CA ARG A 161 14.74 -9.54 -6.30
C ARG A 161 16.22 -9.15 -6.16
N PRO A 162 16.82 -8.35 -7.06
CA PRO A 162 18.20 -7.88 -6.89
C PRO A 162 18.43 -6.99 -5.65
N LYS A 163 17.35 -6.44 -5.08
CA LYS A 163 17.36 -5.60 -3.87
C LYS A 163 17.06 -6.39 -2.59
N TYR A 164 16.79 -7.70 -2.71
CA TYR A 164 16.52 -8.58 -1.56
C TYR A 164 17.82 -9.10 -0.95
N ASP A 165 18.73 -8.19 -0.60
CA ASP A 165 19.69 -8.55 0.45
C ASP A 165 18.94 -8.73 1.78
N LYS A 166 19.56 -9.40 2.75
CA LYS A 166 18.89 -9.73 4.01
C LYS A 166 18.30 -8.48 4.70
N PRO A 167 19.02 -7.34 4.78
CA PRO A 167 18.46 -6.10 5.32
C PRO A 167 17.33 -5.51 4.47
N GLY A 168 17.49 -5.41 3.15
CA GLY A 168 16.53 -4.76 2.26
C GLY A 168 15.22 -5.52 2.16
N TYR A 169 15.27 -6.85 2.12
CA TYR A 169 14.07 -7.68 2.21
C TYR A 169 13.35 -7.49 3.56
N THR A 170 14.10 -7.39 4.66
CA THR A 170 13.54 -7.14 5.99
C THR A 170 12.87 -5.77 6.08
N ASN A 171 13.48 -4.72 5.52
CA ASN A 171 12.92 -3.37 5.50
C ASN A 171 11.62 -3.33 4.67
N MET A 172 11.64 -3.93 3.47
CA MET A 172 10.48 -3.97 2.59
C MET A 172 9.31 -4.74 3.22
N THR A 173 9.55 -5.93 3.77
CA THR A 173 8.48 -6.74 4.41
C THR A 173 7.86 -6.02 5.60
N ARG A 174 8.68 -5.37 6.46
CA ARG A 174 8.21 -4.57 7.60
C ARG A 174 7.35 -3.38 7.16
N ARG A 175 7.80 -2.59 6.17
CA ARG A 175 7.02 -1.45 5.63
C ARG A 175 5.69 -1.90 5.05
N VAL A 176 5.72 -2.95 4.22
CA VAL A 176 4.52 -3.51 3.60
C VAL A 176 3.53 -3.98 4.67
N ALA A 177 3.99 -4.74 5.66
CA ALA A 177 3.12 -5.24 6.72
C ALA A 177 2.48 -4.10 7.53
N ALA A 178 3.25 -3.07 7.87
CA ALA A 178 2.74 -1.90 8.58
C ALA A 178 1.69 -1.15 7.74
N LYS A 179 1.93 -0.95 6.43
CA LYS A 179 0.96 -0.27 5.56
C LYS A 179 -0.32 -1.09 5.35
N VAL A 180 -0.21 -2.41 5.21
CA VAL A 180 -1.38 -3.29 5.13
C VAL A 180 -2.19 -3.23 6.43
N GLU A 181 -1.53 -3.26 7.58
CA GLU A 181 -2.20 -3.12 8.89
C GLU A 181 -2.92 -1.77 9.04
N GLU A 182 -2.30 -0.67 8.61
CA GLU A 182 -2.89 0.68 8.60
C GLU A 182 -4.18 0.72 7.77
N LEU A 183 -4.15 0.25 6.52
CA LEU A 183 -5.34 0.23 5.66
C LEU A 183 -6.46 -0.67 6.22
N ILE A 184 -6.10 -1.78 6.86
CA ILE A 184 -7.06 -2.67 7.54
C ILE A 184 -7.70 -1.97 8.76
N LYS A 185 -6.93 -1.19 9.54
CA LYS A 185 -7.43 -0.43 10.69
C LYS A 185 -8.43 0.64 10.24
N GLU A 186 -8.11 1.41 9.21
CA GLU A 186 -9.03 2.41 8.65
C GLU A 186 -10.34 1.79 8.14
N CYS A 187 -10.28 0.60 7.55
CA CYS A 187 -11.46 -0.14 7.13
C CYS A 187 -12.34 -0.56 8.31
N ARG A 188 -11.74 -0.90 9.45
CA ARG A 188 -12.45 -1.29 10.67
C ARG A 188 -13.17 -0.10 11.30
N GLU A 189 -12.52 1.06 11.40
CA GLU A 189 -13.07 2.25 12.04
C GLU A 189 -14.32 2.76 11.31
N LYS A 190 -14.34 2.71 9.98
CA LYS A 190 -15.49 3.09 9.14
C LYS A 190 -16.69 2.14 9.20
N LYS A 191 -16.62 1.05 9.99
CA LYS A 191 -17.77 0.19 10.31
C LYS A 191 -18.54 0.69 11.55
N ALA A 192 -17.89 1.46 12.41
CA ALA A 192 -18.49 1.92 13.67
C ALA A 192 -19.45 3.12 13.47
N GLU A 193 -19.41 3.76 12.31
CA GLU A 193 -20.36 4.77 11.82
C GLU A 193 -21.48 4.12 10.98
#